data_AF-A0A1V6K838-F1
#
_entry.id   AF-A0A1V6K838-F1
#
_cell.length_a   1.000
_cell.length_b   1.000
_cell.length_c   1.000
_cell.angle_alpha   90.00
_cell.angle_beta   90.00
_cell.angle_gamma   90.00
#
_symmetry.space_group_name_H-M   'P 1'
#
loop_
_entity.id
_entity.type
_entity.pdbx_description
1 polymer ?
#
loop_
_entity_poly.entity_id
_entity_poly.type
_entity_poly.pdbx_seq_one_letter_code
_entity_poly.pdbx_strand_id
1 'polypeptide(L)' 'MHPGPMNRGVEILPEIADSNHSIIVEQVANGVAVRMALMFLILGGKA' A
#
# COMPACT_ATOMS: atom_id res chain seq x y z
N MET A 1 -6.60 2.88 -4.85
CA MET A 1 -5.31 2.25 -4.54
C MET A 1 -4.35 2.51 -5.70
N HIS A 2 -3.07 2.72 -5.43
CA HIS A 2 -2.03 2.86 -6.46
C HIS A 2 -0.68 2.47 -5.83
N PRO A 3 0.00 1.39 -6.27
CA PRO A 3 1.32 1.07 -5.77
C PRO A 3 2.32 2.19 -6.09
N GLY A 4 3.30 2.43 -5.22
CA GLY A 4 4.31 3.48 -5.41
C GLY A 4 5.59 2.97 -6.11
N PRO A 5 6.42 3.89 -6.65
CA PRO A 5 6.19 5.33 -6.79
C PRO A 5 5.13 5.63 -7.86
N MET A 6 4.46 6.79 -7.74
CA MET A 6 3.42 7.22 -8.69
C MET A 6 3.79 8.55 -9.35
N ASN A 7 3.50 8.68 -10.65
CA ASN A 7 3.74 9.93 -11.39
C ASN A 7 2.48 10.81 -11.42
N ARG A 8 2.44 11.83 -10.57
CA ARG A 8 1.34 12.82 -10.51
C ARG A 8 1.25 13.62 -11.81
N GLY A 9 0.03 13.84 -12.31
CA GLY A 9 -0.23 14.54 -13.56
C GLY A 9 0.04 13.71 -14.82
N VAL A 10 0.49 12.46 -14.68
CA VAL A 10 0.70 11.51 -15.79
C VAL A 10 -0.17 10.28 -15.59
N GLU A 11 0.02 9.58 -14.47
CA GLU A 11 -0.69 8.34 -14.14
C GLU A 11 -1.91 8.59 -13.26
N ILE A 12 -1.84 9.63 -12.42
CA ILE A 12 -2.88 9.98 -11.46
C ILE A 12 -3.02 11.49 -11.35
N LEU A 13 -4.27 11.97 -11.30
CA LEU A 13 -4.58 13.36 -11.02
C LEU A 13 -4.12 13.73 -9.59
N PRO A 14 -3.36 14.84 -9.41
CA PRO A 14 -2.88 15.24 -8.09
C PRO A 14 -4.01 15.36 -7.05
N GLU A 15 -5.14 15.94 -7.43
CA GLU A 15 -6.29 16.13 -6.55
C GLU A 15 -6.93 14.83 -6.08
N ILE A 16 -6.83 13.75 -6.87
CA ILE A 16 -7.32 12.42 -6.48
C ILE A 16 -6.31 11.74 -5.55
N ALA A 17 -5.03 11.81 -5.92
CA ALA A 17 -3.93 11.25 -5.16
C ALA A 17 -3.87 11.77 -3.72
N ASP A 18 -4.15 13.06 -3.53
CA ASP A 18 -4.05 13.76 -2.25
C ASP A 18 -5.44 14.08 -1.64
N SER A 19 -6.51 13.47 -2.15
CA SER A 19 -7.88 13.64 -1.64
C SER A 19 -8.08 13.01 -0.25
N ASN A 20 -9.09 13.48 0.49
CA ASN A 20 -9.50 12.87 1.78
C ASN A 20 -9.98 11.41 1.66
N HIS A 21 -10.32 10.97 0.44
CA HIS A 21 -10.71 9.58 0.16
C HIS A 21 -9.54 8.72 -0.33
N SER A 22 -8.35 9.30 -0.45
CA SER A 22 -7.16 8.59 -0.90
C SER A 22 -6.66 7.62 0.17
N ILE A 23 -6.63 6.34 -0.18
CA ILE A 23 -6.06 5.27 0.65
C ILE A 23 -4.66 4.83 0.17
N ILE A 24 -4.01 5.63 -0.68
CA ILE A 24 -2.72 5.25 -1.30
C ILE A 24 -1.61 5.10 -0.24
N VAL A 25 -1.53 6.02 0.72
CA VAL A 25 -0.51 5.94 1.78
C VAL A 25 -0.80 4.76 2.71
N GLU A 26 -2.05 4.60 3.14
CA GLU A 26 -2.45 3.51 4.02
C GLU A 26 -2.20 2.14 3.39
N GLN A 27 -2.54 1.94 2.10
CA GLN A 27 -2.27 0.67 1.45
C GLN A 27 -0.77 0.34 1.40
N VAL A 28 0.12 1.33 1.14
CA VAL A 28 1.57 1.07 1.06
C VAL A 28 2.08 0.63 2.43
N ALA A 29 1.63 1.33 3.49
CA ALA A 29 1.95 1.00 4.87
C ALA A 29 1.48 -0.42 5.24
N ASN A 30 0.25 -0.77 4.87
CA ASN A 30 -0.33 -2.09 5.11
C ASN A 30 0.47 -3.23 4.44
N GLY A 31 1.23 -2.94 3.38
CA GLY A 31 2.14 -3.89 2.76
C GLY A 31 3.20 -4.47 3.72
N VAL A 32 3.62 -3.74 4.76
CA VAL A 32 4.54 -4.25 5.79
C VAL A 32 3.87 -5.36 6.59
N ALA A 33 2.67 -5.10 7.12
CA ALA A 33 1.92 -6.07 7.92
C ALA A 33 1.66 -7.37 7.14
N VAL A 34 1.27 -7.24 5.86
CA VAL A 34 1.05 -8.40 4.98
C VAL A 34 2.33 -9.22 4.79
N ARG A 35 3.46 -8.58 4.48
CA ARG A 35 4.74 -9.29 4.32
C ARG A 35 5.19 -9.95 5.61
N MET A 36 5.01 -9.29 6.76
CA MET A 36 5.33 -9.88 8.06
C MET A 36 4.45 -11.09 8.38
N ALA A 37 3.15 -11.02 8.08
CA ALA A 37 2.25 -12.15 8.25
C ALA A 37 2.65 -13.33 7.36
N LEU A 38 3.00 -13.08 6.09
CA LEU A 38 3.50 -14.10 5.17
C LEU A 38 4.80 -14.73 5.68
N MET A 39 5.76 -13.92 6.12
CA MET A 39 7.01 -14.40 6.71
C MET A 39 6.76 -15.25 7.96
N PHE A 40 5.86 -14.81 8.84
CA PHE A 40 5.48 -15.57 10.04
C PHE A 40 4.96 -16.97 9.68
N LEU A 41 4.03 -17.07 8.71
CA LEU A 41 3.48 -18.35 8.27
C LEU A 41 4.55 -19.24 7.63
N ILE A 42 5.40 -18.69 6.76
CA ILE A 42 6.46 -19.45 6.06
C ILE A 42 7.53 -19.96 7.05
N LEU A 43 7.80 -19.20 8.12
CA LEU A 43 8.76 -19.57 9.16
C LEU A 43 8.18 -20.52 10.23
N GLY A 44 6.99 -21.09 10.00
CA GLY A 44 6.39 -22.11 10.87
C GLY A 44 5.51 -21.55 11.98
N GLY A 45 5.18 -20.26 11.95
CA GLY A 45 4.14 -19.67 12.79
C GLY A 45 2.76 -20.27 12.49
N LYS A 46 1.92 -20.40 13.52
CA LYS A 46 0.54 -20.88 13.40
C LYS A 46 -0.43 -19.71 13.44
N ALA A 47 -1.40 -19.72 12.53
CA ALA A 47 -2.49 -18.75 12.46
C ALA A 47 -3.47 -18.88 13.64
#